data_AF-A0A7X7BGP5-F1
#
_entry.id   AF-A0A7X7BGP5-F1
#
_cell.length_a   1.000
_cell.length_b   1.000
_cell.length_c   1.000
_cell.angle_alpha   90.00
_cell.angle_beta   90.00
_cell.angle_gamma   90.00
#
_symmetry.space_group_name_H-M   'P 1'
#
loop_
_entity.id
_entity.type
_entity.pdbx_description
1 polymer ?
#
loop_
_entity_poly.entity_id
_entity_poly.type
_entity_poly.pdbx_seq_one_letter_code
_entity_poly.pdbx_strand_id
1 'polypeptide(L)'
;MSASGKKTSTNRHYTSATYRSNFRYRLSFPILKVLLTPVIWFLFNYRADYYDAPKDENYLILSNHTGSLDPLMLAKSFRRPIFFVASDHLFRLGIISKIIDFLVAPIPIIKSKQDLQALRNISSELANGNTVALFPSGSRSVSGPEEAIPRATGKLLKILKVPVLLYRLEGGYLSSPRWARSHRRGKMSGRVVYKLTAADIERSTPEELNRILYEHLDANPYAGKERNTINYLGRNYAQYLERIFWKCPSCLRLQSLKSEKDIVFCNCGFRLRYNARGYFEAAGNTARDQFYAIRFPQVDSFYQWQLNELKKDFSTEKLASMNLRQSIFTDNEETLVLTSKARKNQKVLKGSLALYPDRLEYLDPHSGVCFRFPLAQIFDIDCIGPQRLQFTDARDQLVYESYNKKPRSAYKYIETIKQIKSQFLSSR
;
A
#
# COMPACT_ATOMS: atom_id res chain seq x y z
N MET A 1 -3.15 -60.47 -5.67
CA MET A 1 -2.90 -59.15 -5.08
C MET A 1 -1.73 -58.51 -5.83
N SER A 2 -2.02 -57.60 -6.77
CA SER A 2 -1.00 -56.85 -7.52
C SER A 2 -1.40 -55.39 -7.43
N ALA A 3 -0.69 -54.63 -6.58
CA ALA A 3 -0.95 -53.23 -6.34
C ALA A 3 -0.37 -52.40 -7.51
N SER A 4 -1.27 -51.92 -8.36
CA SER A 4 -0.99 -50.89 -9.37
C SER A 4 -0.75 -49.55 -8.67
N GLY A 5 0.53 -49.20 -8.49
CA GLY A 5 0.95 -47.89 -8.03
C GLY A 5 0.83 -46.84 -9.14
N LYS A 6 -0.20 -45.99 -9.03
CA LYS A 6 -0.35 -44.75 -9.81
C LYS A 6 0.85 -43.82 -9.57
N LYS A 7 1.76 -43.70 -10.54
CA LYS A 7 2.68 -42.57 -10.62
C LYS A 7 1.94 -41.36 -11.17
N THR A 8 1.42 -40.49 -10.31
CA THR A 8 1.04 -39.12 -10.67
C THR A 8 2.25 -38.21 -10.53
N SER A 9 3.09 -38.14 -11.57
CA SER A 9 4.09 -37.09 -11.73
C SER A 9 3.64 -36.14 -12.84
N THR A 10 2.85 -35.12 -12.51
CA THR A 10 2.65 -33.99 -13.44
C THR A 10 3.82 -33.03 -13.28
N ASN A 11 4.97 -33.39 -13.86
CA ASN A 11 6.03 -32.43 -14.19
C ASN A 11 5.49 -31.54 -15.32
N ARG A 12 4.82 -30.44 -14.98
CA ARG A 12 4.67 -29.34 -15.94
C ARG A 12 6.00 -28.61 -16.01
N HIS A 13 6.90 -29.08 -16.86
CA HIS A 13 7.95 -28.23 -17.37
C HIS A 13 7.27 -27.07 -18.10
N TYR A 14 7.47 -25.84 -17.63
CA TYR A 14 7.07 -24.64 -18.36
C TYR A 14 8.00 -24.51 -19.58
N THR A 15 7.77 -25.34 -20.59
CA THR A 15 8.40 -25.24 -21.90
C THR A 15 7.96 -23.93 -22.54
N SER A 16 8.92 -23.15 -23.05
CA SER A 16 8.78 -21.88 -23.79
C SER A 16 7.43 -21.74 -24.48
N ALA A 17 6.45 -21.19 -23.77
CA ALA A 17 5.13 -20.93 -24.34
C ALA A 17 5.29 -19.73 -25.27
N THR A 18 5.04 -19.93 -26.56
CA THR A 18 4.98 -18.84 -27.53
C THR A 18 3.95 -17.82 -27.05
N TYR A 19 4.32 -16.54 -27.06
CA TYR A 19 3.49 -15.44 -26.57
C TYR A 19 2.08 -15.46 -27.19
N ARG A 20 1.06 -15.74 -26.37
CA ARG A 20 -0.36 -15.86 -26.78
C ARG A 20 -1.25 -14.87 -26.02
N SER A 21 -0.96 -13.59 -26.12
CA SER A 21 -1.91 -12.58 -25.65
C SER A 21 -3.01 -12.34 -26.69
N ASN A 22 -4.24 -12.09 -26.22
CA ASN A 22 -5.35 -11.73 -27.08
C ASN A 22 -4.97 -10.54 -27.98
N PHE A 23 -5.34 -10.63 -29.27
CA PHE A 23 -5.06 -9.60 -30.28
C PHE A 23 -5.43 -8.17 -29.81
N ARG A 24 -6.53 -8.07 -29.08
CA ARG A 24 -7.01 -6.82 -28.46
C ARG A 24 -5.96 -6.15 -27.57
N TYR A 25 -5.28 -6.90 -26.71
CA TYR A 25 -4.27 -6.33 -25.79
C TYR A 25 -2.97 -5.97 -26.51
N ARG A 26 -2.63 -6.70 -27.58
CA ARG A 26 -1.50 -6.37 -28.44
C ARG A 26 -1.69 -5.02 -29.14
N LEU A 27 -2.94 -4.62 -29.37
CA LEU A 27 -3.29 -3.32 -29.95
C LEU A 27 -3.47 -2.22 -28.89
N SER A 28 -4.20 -2.49 -27.80
CA SER A 28 -4.47 -1.48 -26.77
C SER A 28 -3.20 -1.03 -26.04
N PHE A 29 -2.26 -1.94 -25.79
CA PHE A 29 -1.03 -1.65 -25.05
C PHE A 29 -0.13 -0.58 -25.69
N PRO A 30 0.29 -0.70 -26.97
CA PRO A 30 1.11 0.33 -27.60
C PRO A 30 0.37 1.68 -27.68
N ILE A 31 -0.94 1.67 -27.94
CA ILE A 31 -1.76 2.89 -27.99
C ILE A 31 -1.75 3.59 -26.62
N LEU A 32 -2.07 2.87 -25.54
CA LEU A 32 -2.04 3.41 -24.19
C LEU A 32 -0.65 3.91 -23.80
N LYS A 33 0.39 3.16 -24.17
CA LYS A 33 1.78 3.55 -23.90
C LYS A 33 2.13 4.88 -24.58
N VAL A 34 1.73 5.08 -25.84
CA VAL A 34 1.96 6.35 -26.57
C VAL A 34 1.16 7.49 -25.94
N LEU A 35 -0.12 7.28 -25.64
CA LEU A 35 -0.99 8.32 -25.08
C LEU A 35 -0.59 8.72 -23.64
N LEU A 36 -0.17 7.76 -22.82
CA LEU A 36 0.13 8.01 -21.40
C LEU A 36 1.58 8.44 -21.16
N THR A 37 2.52 8.12 -22.05
CA THR A 37 3.92 8.58 -21.93
C THR A 37 4.06 10.10 -21.72
N PRO A 38 3.43 10.99 -22.51
CA PRO A 38 3.54 12.44 -22.28
C PRO A 38 2.91 12.88 -20.96
N VAL A 39 1.81 12.25 -20.54
CA VAL A 39 1.15 12.52 -19.25
C VAL A 39 2.08 12.16 -18.08
N ILE A 40 2.66 10.96 -18.11
CA ILE A 40 3.57 10.49 -17.06
C ILE A 40 4.84 11.36 -17.03
N TRP A 41 5.40 11.71 -18.19
CA TRP A 41 6.54 12.63 -18.25
C TRP A 41 6.18 14.02 -17.71
N PHE A 42 5.01 14.55 -18.03
CA PHE A 42 4.60 15.88 -17.58
C PHE A 42 4.40 15.94 -16.05
N LEU A 43 3.76 14.92 -15.48
CA LEU A 43 3.45 14.88 -14.05
C LEU A 43 4.66 14.50 -13.18
N PHE A 44 5.50 13.58 -13.65
CA PHE A 44 6.53 12.93 -12.82
C PHE A 44 7.96 13.10 -13.34
N ASN A 45 8.14 13.58 -14.57
CA ASN A 45 9.43 13.53 -15.29
C ASN A 45 10.06 12.13 -15.20
N TYR A 46 9.20 11.14 -15.43
CA TYR A 46 9.53 9.73 -15.31
C TYR A 46 10.38 9.25 -16.50
N ARG A 47 11.44 8.51 -16.19
CA ARG A 47 12.28 7.82 -17.17
C ARG A 47 12.26 6.32 -16.90
N ALA A 48 11.87 5.54 -17.90
CA ALA A 48 11.84 4.09 -17.82
C ALA A 48 13.07 3.53 -18.56
N ASP A 49 13.87 2.72 -17.88
CA ASP A 49 14.91 1.94 -18.54
C ASP A 49 14.22 0.79 -19.27
N TYR A 50 14.50 0.68 -20.56
CA TYR A 50 13.90 -0.34 -21.39
C TYR A 50 14.53 -1.72 -21.06
N TYR A 51 13.70 -2.72 -20.79
CA TYR A 51 14.16 -4.09 -20.56
C TYR A 51 14.01 -4.92 -21.83
N ASP A 52 15.13 -5.40 -22.37
CA ASP A 52 15.15 -6.23 -23.57
C ASP A 52 14.88 -7.70 -23.23
N ALA A 53 13.61 -8.00 -22.98
CA ALA A 53 13.15 -9.36 -22.73
C ALA A 53 13.30 -10.25 -23.98
N PRO A 54 13.89 -11.47 -23.86
CA PRO A 54 13.81 -12.52 -24.87
C PRO A 54 12.39 -12.75 -25.35
N LYS A 55 12.25 -13.07 -26.64
CA LYS A 55 10.93 -13.21 -27.29
C LYS A 55 10.15 -14.44 -26.83
N ASP A 56 10.78 -15.45 -26.25
CA ASP A 56 10.10 -16.71 -25.91
C ASP A 56 10.08 -16.97 -24.39
N GLU A 57 10.36 -15.93 -23.60
CA GLU A 57 10.30 -15.97 -22.14
C GLU A 57 9.17 -15.06 -21.62
N ASN A 58 8.49 -15.53 -20.58
CA ASN A 58 7.54 -14.76 -19.81
C ASN A 58 7.97 -14.69 -18.35
N TYR A 59 7.52 -13.65 -17.66
CA TYR A 59 8.00 -13.33 -16.32
C TYR A 59 6.85 -13.13 -15.36
N LEU A 60 7.12 -13.43 -14.09
CA LEU A 60 6.46 -12.73 -13.00
C LEU A 60 7.29 -11.48 -12.66
N ILE A 61 6.70 -10.30 -12.75
CA ILE A 61 7.36 -9.05 -12.37
C ILE A 61 6.86 -8.65 -10.99
N LEU A 62 7.79 -8.45 -10.06
CA LEU A 62 7.50 -7.91 -8.74
C LEU A 62 8.06 -6.50 -8.65
N SER A 63 7.26 -5.56 -8.14
CA SER A 63 7.67 -4.17 -8.02
C SER A 63 7.21 -3.54 -6.71
N ASN A 64 7.99 -2.57 -6.23
CA ASN A 64 7.58 -1.72 -5.12
C ASN A 64 6.42 -0.79 -5.51
N HIS A 65 5.64 -0.34 -4.54
CA HIS A 65 4.45 0.45 -4.80
C HIS A 65 4.54 1.84 -4.16
N THR A 66 4.60 2.87 -5.00
CA THR A 66 4.74 4.28 -4.61
C THR A 66 3.52 5.12 -4.98
N GLY A 67 2.84 4.80 -6.08
CA GLY A 67 1.78 5.64 -6.67
C GLY A 67 0.74 4.87 -7.46
N SER A 68 -0.40 5.51 -7.77
CA SER A 68 -1.48 4.84 -8.52
C SER A 68 -1.15 4.59 -9.99
N LEU A 69 -0.14 5.26 -10.55
CA LEU A 69 0.28 5.14 -11.94
C LEU A 69 1.47 4.19 -12.12
N ASP A 70 1.93 3.54 -11.06
CA ASP A 70 3.02 2.57 -11.08
C ASP A 70 2.83 1.46 -12.13
N PRO A 71 1.63 0.86 -12.33
CA PRO A 71 1.45 -0.14 -13.38
C PRO A 71 1.78 0.40 -14.77
N LEU A 72 1.40 1.65 -15.06
CA LEU A 72 1.61 2.28 -16.36
C LEU A 72 3.09 2.67 -16.56
N MET A 73 3.73 3.14 -15.49
CA MET A 73 5.16 3.44 -15.46
C MET A 73 5.98 2.17 -15.70
N LEU A 74 5.71 1.09 -14.96
CA LEU A 74 6.35 -0.21 -15.14
C LEU A 74 6.14 -0.73 -16.56
N ALA A 75 4.91 -0.73 -17.06
CA ALA A 75 4.58 -1.17 -18.42
C ALA A 75 5.38 -0.43 -19.50
N LYS A 76 5.77 0.83 -19.27
CA LYS A 76 6.58 1.59 -20.22
C LYS A 76 7.96 0.98 -20.47
N SER A 77 8.53 0.24 -19.52
CA SER A 77 9.83 -0.43 -19.67
C SER A 77 9.80 -1.67 -20.59
N PHE A 78 8.62 -2.17 -20.96
CA PHE A 78 8.49 -3.42 -21.70
C PHE A 78 7.82 -3.21 -23.07
N ARG A 79 8.17 -4.06 -24.05
CA ARG A 79 7.54 -4.08 -25.40
C ARG A 79 6.20 -4.80 -25.42
N ARG A 80 5.96 -5.71 -24.48
CA ARG A 80 4.78 -6.58 -24.45
C ARG A 80 3.79 -6.16 -23.38
N PRO A 81 2.49 -6.35 -23.62
CA PRO A 81 1.46 -6.33 -22.59
C PRO A 81 1.85 -7.08 -21.32
N ILE A 82 1.52 -6.46 -20.19
CA ILE A 82 1.71 -7.01 -18.85
C ILE A 82 0.34 -7.05 -18.18
N PHE A 83 0.01 -8.20 -17.59
CA PHE A 83 -1.24 -8.39 -16.85
C PHE A 83 -0.98 -8.08 -15.38
N PHE A 84 -1.65 -7.06 -14.86
CA PHE A 84 -1.42 -6.61 -13.48
C PHE A 84 -2.39 -7.25 -12.52
N VAL A 85 -1.88 -7.75 -11.40
CA VAL A 85 -2.70 -8.15 -10.26
C VAL A 85 -3.20 -6.88 -9.56
N ALA A 86 -4.51 -6.74 -9.41
CA ALA A 86 -5.14 -5.56 -8.82
C ALA A 86 -6.15 -5.93 -7.73
N SER A 87 -6.22 -5.11 -6.68
CA SER A 87 -7.19 -5.27 -5.61
C SER A 87 -8.62 -5.09 -6.12
N ASP A 88 -9.54 -5.86 -5.51
CA ASP A 88 -10.99 -5.79 -5.71
C ASP A 88 -11.58 -4.36 -5.69
N HIS A 89 -10.99 -3.41 -4.96
CA HIS A 89 -11.43 -2.01 -4.95
C HIS A 89 -11.40 -1.38 -6.35
N LEU A 90 -10.42 -1.72 -7.19
CA LEU A 90 -10.33 -1.21 -8.57
C LEU A 90 -11.59 -1.60 -9.38
N PHE A 91 -12.11 -2.79 -9.10
CA PHE A 91 -13.28 -3.33 -9.79
C PHE A 91 -14.61 -2.73 -9.28
N ARG A 92 -14.58 -2.00 -8.16
CA ARG A 92 -15.75 -1.29 -7.60
C ARG A 92 -15.92 0.11 -8.17
N LEU A 93 -15.03 0.60 -9.04
CA LEU A 93 -15.07 1.95 -9.63
C LEU A 93 -16.12 2.13 -10.74
N GLY A 94 -17.04 1.17 -10.93
CA GLY A 94 -18.13 1.27 -11.91
C GLY A 94 -17.62 1.26 -13.35
N ILE A 95 -17.95 2.30 -14.13
CA ILE A 95 -17.60 2.38 -15.57
C ILE A 95 -16.07 2.34 -15.78
N ILE A 96 -15.31 2.98 -14.89
CA ILE A 96 -13.85 2.97 -14.95
C ILE A 96 -13.30 1.54 -14.86
N SER A 97 -13.90 0.69 -14.02
CA SER A 97 -13.51 -0.73 -13.95
C SER A 97 -13.71 -1.44 -15.27
N LYS A 98 -14.85 -1.20 -15.96
CA LYS A 98 -15.11 -1.82 -17.27
C LYS A 98 -14.12 -1.38 -18.33
N ILE A 99 -13.71 -0.11 -18.32
CA ILE A 99 -12.71 0.42 -19.26
C ILE A 99 -11.35 -0.21 -19.00
N ILE A 100 -10.92 -0.26 -17.73
CA ILE A 100 -9.63 -0.88 -17.37
C ILE A 100 -9.63 -2.37 -17.73
N ASP A 101 -10.70 -3.08 -17.40
CA ASP A 101 -10.85 -4.50 -17.73
C ASP A 101 -10.79 -4.75 -19.24
N PHE A 102 -11.51 -3.95 -20.01
CA PHE A 102 -11.50 -4.03 -21.47
C PHE A 102 -10.11 -3.78 -22.08
N LEU A 103 -9.35 -2.85 -21.51
CA LEU A 103 -8.09 -2.37 -22.07
C LEU A 103 -6.87 -3.19 -21.66
N VAL A 104 -6.84 -3.70 -20.42
CA VAL A 104 -5.64 -4.31 -19.84
C VAL A 104 -5.89 -5.57 -18.98
N ALA A 105 -7.16 -6.00 -18.81
CA ALA A 105 -7.56 -7.22 -18.09
C ALA A 105 -6.77 -7.49 -16.79
N PRO A 106 -6.95 -6.64 -15.76
CA PRO A 106 -6.27 -6.86 -14.48
C PRO A 106 -6.76 -8.15 -13.82
N ILE A 107 -5.84 -8.87 -13.17
CA ILE A 107 -6.14 -10.09 -12.42
C ILE A 107 -6.64 -9.68 -11.02
N PRO A 108 -7.89 -9.97 -10.63
CA PRO A 108 -8.40 -9.58 -9.32
C PRO A 108 -7.73 -10.38 -8.18
N ILE A 109 -7.45 -9.70 -7.07
CA ILE A 109 -7.03 -10.32 -5.79
C ILE A 109 -7.78 -9.72 -4.60
N ILE A 110 -8.10 -10.56 -3.61
CA ILE A 110 -8.66 -10.14 -2.32
C ILE A 110 -7.54 -10.12 -1.26
N LYS A 111 -7.36 -8.98 -0.59
CA LYS A 111 -6.23 -8.71 0.33
C LYS A 111 -6.18 -9.53 1.63
N SER A 112 -7.14 -10.42 1.90
CA SER A 112 -7.27 -11.10 3.19
C SER A 112 -7.63 -12.58 3.12
N LYS A 113 -7.59 -13.19 1.93
CA LYS A 113 -7.73 -14.64 1.78
C LYS A 113 -6.47 -15.23 1.16
N GLN A 114 -6.18 -16.48 1.51
CA GLN A 114 -5.39 -17.36 0.63
C GLN A 114 -6.18 -17.50 -0.66
N ASP A 115 -6.01 -16.52 -1.55
CA ASP A 115 -6.79 -16.39 -2.76
C ASP A 115 -6.24 -17.40 -3.78
N LEU A 116 -6.60 -18.67 -3.57
CA LEU A 116 -6.29 -19.76 -4.48
C LEU A 116 -6.79 -19.45 -5.89
N GLN A 117 -7.84 -18.64 -6.03
CA GLN A 117 -8.33 -18.20 -7.33
C GLN A 117 -7.35 -17.22 -7.98
N ALA A 118 -6.85 -16.21 -7.26
CA ALA A 118 -5.82 -15.31 -7.77
C ALA A 118 -4.55 -16.07 -8.18
N LEU A 119 -4.11 -17.04 -7.36
CA LEU A 119 -2.98 -17.91 -7.69
C LEU A 119 -3.21 -18.71 -8.98
N ARG A 120 -4.40 -19.30 -9.14
CA ARG A 120 -4.78 -20.04 -10.36
C ARG A 120 -4.80 -19.13 -11.57
N ASN A 121 -5.34 -17.91 -11.45
CA ASN A 121 -5.39 -16.94 -12.53
C ASN A 121 -3.97 -16.52 -12.96
N ILE A 122 -3.10 -16.19 -11.99
CA ILE A 122 -1.69 -15.87 -12.24
C ILE A 122 -0.98 -17.03 -12.94
N SER A 123 -1.11 -18.25 -12.41
CA SER A 123 -0.49 -19.45 -13.00
C SER A 123 -1.03 -19.74 -14.41
N SER A 124 -2.33 -19.53 -14.66
CA SER A 124 -2.94 -19.69 -15.97
C SER A 124 -2.37 -18.69 -16.98
N GLU A 125 -2.28 -17.41 -16.63
CA GLU A 125 -1.70 -16.39 -17.51
C GLU A 125 -0.23 -16.66 -17.82
N LEU A 126 0.55 -17.06 -16.80
CA LEU A 126 1.93 -17.46 -16.99
C LEU A 126 2.05 -18.70 -17.89
N ALA A 127 1.19 -19.70 -17.72
CA ALA A 127 1.17 -20.89 -18.57
C ALA A 127 0.79 -20.59 -20.03
N ASN A 128 0.00 -19.53 -20.26
CA ASN A 128 -0.36 -19.03 -21.59
C ASN A 128 0.77 -18.19 -22.24
N GLY A 129 1.95 -18.08 -21.62
CA GLY A 129 3.07 -17.29 -22.12
C GLY A 129 2.90 -15.78 -21.93
N ASN A 130 1.96 -15.35 -21.07
CA ASN A 130 1.79 -13.96 -20.71
C ASN A 130 2.71 -13.58 -19.53
N THR A 131 3.11 -12.31 -19.50
CA THR A 131 3.85 -11.73 -18.38
C THR A 131 2.86 -11.14 -17.38
N VAL A 132 3.03 -11.48 -16.11
CA VAL A 132 2.18 -11.01 -15.01
C VAL A 132 3.01 -10.10 -14.12
N ALA A 133 2.41 -9.01 -13.61
CA ALA A 133 3.05 -8.15 -12.62
C ALA A 133 2.19 -8.00 -11.37
N LEU A 134 2.82 -7.94 -10.20
CA LEU A 134 2.14 -7.64 -8.94
C LEU A 134 3.03 -6.83 -7.99
N PHE A 135 2.37 -6.12 -7.07
CA PHE A 135 3.02 -5.34 -6.02
C PHE A 135 2.93 -6.12 -4.72
N PRO A 136 4.01 -6.77 -4.25
CA PRO A 136 3.91 -7.82 -3.24
C PRO A 136 3.57 -7.30 -1.84
N SER A 137 3.91 -6.05 -1.53
CA SER A 137 3.50 -5.38 -0.28
C SER A 137 1.99 -5.13 -0.21
N GLY A 138 1.30 -5.05 -1.35
CA GLY A 138 -0.14 -4.79 -1.44
C GLY A 138 -0.56 -3.37 -1.09
N SER A 139 0.34 -2.51 -0.63
CA SER A 139 0.07 -1.14 -0.21
C SER A 139 1.15 -0.20 -0.74
N ARG A 140 0.76 1.06 -1.00
CA ARG A 140 1.73 2.12 -1.28
C ARG A 140 2.45 2.52 -0.01
N SER A 141 3.75 2.82 -0.13
CA SER A 141 4.56 3.38 0.95
C SER A 141 3.86 4.52 1.69
N VAL A 142 3.80 4.41 3.02
CA VAL A 142 3.17 5.40 3.89
C VAL A 142 4.14 6.54 4.22
N SER A 143 5.40 6.20 4.50
CA SER A 143 6.40 7.13 5.05
C SER A 143 7.69 7.27 4.25
N GLY A 144 7.88 6.49 3.18
CA GLY A 144 9.07 6.51 2.33
C GLY A 144 9.63 5.12 2.01
N PRO A 145 9.98 4.30 3.02
CA PRO A 145 10.41 2.93 2.83
C PRO A 145 9.33 2.04 2.20
N GLU A 146 9.73 0.94 1.56
CA GLU A 146 8.78 -0.05 1.07
C GLU A 146 8.04 -0.74 2.23
N GLU A 147 6.73 -0.95 2.06
CA GLU A 147 5.92 -1.64 3.05
C GLU A 147 6.29 -3.12 3.15
N ALA A 148 6.01 -3.74 4.30
CA ALA A 148 6.42 -5.11 4.56
C ALA A 148 5.87 -6.09 3.50
N ILE A 149 6.77 -6.82 2.85
CA ILE A 149 6.42 -7.89 1.92
C ILE A 149 5.98 -9.11 2.73
N PRO A 150 4.76 -9.65 2.54
CA PRO A 150 4.31 -10.83 3.26
C PRO A 150 5.22 -12.03 3.00
N ARG A 151 5.58 -12.77 4.06
CA ARG A 151 6.42 -13.99 3.95
C ARG A 151 5.86 -15.03 2.97
N ALA A 152 4.55 -15.04 2.77
CA ALA A 152 3.88 -15.89 1.80
C ALA A 152 4.34 -15.64 0.35
N THR A 153 4.90 -14.47 0.04
CA THR A 153 5.41 -14.14 -1.31
C THR A 153 6.55 -15.07 -1.72
N GLY A 154 7.52 -15.34 -0.84
CA GLY A 154 8.55 -16.35 -1.11
C GLY A 154 7.97 -17.74 -1.44
N LYS A 155 6.92 -18.17 -0.72
CA LYS A 155 6.22 -19.44 -1.00
C LYS A 155 5.50 -19.42 -2.34
N LEU A 156 4.87 -18.30 -2.70
CA LEU A 156 4.25 -18.08 -4.00
C LEU A 156 5.25 -18.31 -5.14
N LEU A 157 6.47 -17.77 -5.04
CA LEU A 157 7.49 -17.94 -6.07
C LEU A 157 7.88 -19.43 -6.24
N LYS A 158 8.03 -20.16 -5.13
CA LYS A 158 8.31 -21.62 -5.15
C LYS A 158 7.18 -22.43 -5.81
N ILE A 159 5.94 -21.99 -5.67
CA ILE A 159 4.78 -22.65 -6.29
C ILE A 159 4.75 -22.36 -7.79
N LEU A 160 4.97 -21.11 -8.20
CA LEU A 160 4.89 -20.69 -9.60
C LEU A 160 6.05 -21.23 -10.45
N LYS A 161 7.27 -21.29 -9.90
CA LYS A 161 8.49 -21.79 -10.58
C LYS A 161 8.76 -21.16 -11.95
N VAL A 162 8.45 -19.87 -12.10
CA VAL A 162 8.74 -19.08 -13.31
C VAL A 162 9.86 -18.07 -13.03
N PRO A 163 10.62 -17.63 -14.04
CA PRO A 163 11.55 -16.51 -13.89
C PRO A 163 10.87 -15.26 -13.33
N VAL A 164 11.53 -14.58 -12.39
CA VAL A 164 11.02 -13.39 -11.70
C VAL A 164 11.90 -12.18 -12.01
N LEU A 165 11.30 -11.08 -12.43
CA LEU A 165 11.99 -9.79 -12.57
C LEU A 165 11.63 -8.89 -11.40
N LEU A 166 12.63 -8.33 -10.74
CA LEU A 166 12.44 -7.31 -9.70
C LEU A 166 12.58 -5.94 -10.35
N TYR A 167 11.48 -5.19 -10.37
CA TYR A 167 11.39 -3.87 -10.98
C TYR A 167 11.29 -2.80 -9.90
N ARG A 168 12.19 -1.83 -9.91
CA ARG A 168 12.24 -0.77 -8.89
C ARG A 168 11.80 0.56 -9.49
N LEU A 169 10.84 1.20 -8.84
CA LEU A 169 10.42 2.58 -9.04
C LEU A 169 11.11 3.47 -7.99
N GLU A 170 11.91 4.43 -8.44
CA GLU A 170 12.65 5.36 -7.60
C GLU A 170 12.07 6.78 -7.73
N GLY A 171 12.04 7.54 -6.63
CA GLY A 171 11.52 8.91 -6.57
C GLY A 171 9.99 9.03 -6.49
N GLY A 172 9.27 7.92 -6.63
CA GLY A 172 7.81 7.89 -6.60
C GLY A 172 7.20 8.41 -5.31
N TYR A 173 7.75 8.04 -4.14
CA TYR A 173 7.24 8.51 -2.85
C TYR A 173 7.32 10.04 -2.71
N LEU A 174 8.45 10.66 -3.08
CA LEU A 174 8.62 12.10 -2.97
C LEU A 174 7.75 12.87 -3.98
N SER A 175 7.45 12.24 -5.12
CA SER A 175 6.62 12.80 -6.18
C SER A 175 5.11 12.68 -5.90
N SER A 176 4.64 11.54 -5.39
CA SER A 176 3.22 11.31 -5.07
C SER A 176 3.07 10.65 -3.69
N PRO A 177 3.43 11.36 -2.60
CA PRO A 177 3.30 10.78 -1.27
C PRO A 177 1.84 10.45 -0.99
N ARG A 178 1.60 9.30 -0.36
CA ARG A 178 0.25 8.80 -0.10
C ARG A 178 -0.64 9.76 0.70
N TRP A 179 -0.03 10.52 1.60
CA TRP A 179 -0.70 11.51 2.42
C TRP A 179 -1.07 12.78 1.65
N ALA A 180 -0.39 13.11 0.55
CA ALA A 180 -0.65 14.29 -0.26
C ALA A 180 -1.89 14.13 -1.17
N ARG A 181 -2.37 15.24 -1.75
CA ARG A 181 -3.37 15.22 -2.85
C ARG A 181 -2.78 15.59 -4.21
N SER A 182 -1.72 16.39 -4.22
CA SER A 182 -1.06 16.86 -5.43
C SER A 182 0.19 16.04 -5.73
N HIS A 183 0.49 15.91 -7.02
CA HIS A 183 1.77 15.40 -7.49
C HIS A 183 2.82 16.50 -7.45
N ARG A 184 4.07 16.11 -7.24
CA ARG A 184 5.25 16.98 -7.28
C ARG A 184 6.16 16.51 -8.40
N ARG A 185 6.47 17.38 -9.34
CA ARG A 185 7.36 17.05 -10.44
C ARG A 185 8.79 17.00 -9.92
N GLY A 186 9.41 15.82 -9.96
CA GLY A 186 10.79 15.60 -9.54
C GLY A 186 11.55 14.71 -10.52
N LYS A 187 12.52 13.92 -10.04
CA LYS A 187 13.13 12.86 -10.85
C LYS A 187 12.49 11.55 -10.44
N MET A 188 11.86 10.86 -11.39
CA MET A 188 11.34 9.52 -11.16
C MET A 188 11.94 8.57 -12.20
N SER A 189 12.33 7.37 -11.78
CA SER A 189 12.89 6.35 -12.69
C SER A 189 12.34 4.98 -12.39
N GLY A 190 12.35 4.11 -13.40
CA GLY A 190 11.97 2.71 -13.23
C GLY A 190 12.84 1.78 -14.07
N ARG A 191 13.29 0.68 -13.46
CA ARG A 191 14.18 -0.29 -14.13
C ARG A 191 14.07 -1.68 -13.50
N VAL A 192 14.43 -2.70 -14.28
CA VAL A 192 14.69 -4.04 -13.74
C VAL A 192 16.04 -3.98 -13.02
N VAL A 193 16.03 -4.27 -11.72
CA VAL A 193 17.23 -4.23 -10.86
C VAL A 193 17.79 -5.62 -10.57
N TYR A 194 16.99 -6.66 -10.77
CA TYR A 194 17.40 -8.04 -10.52
C TYR A 194 16.54 -9.03 -11.30
N LYS A 195 17.12 -10.17 -11.69
CA LYS A 195 16.42 -11.30 -12.30
C LYS A 195 16.71 -12.55 -11.48
N LEU A 196 15.66 -13.21 -11.01
CA LEU A 196 15.71 -14.57 -10.46
C LEU A 196 15.31 -15.55 -11.56
N THR A 197 16.18 -16.47 -11.90
CA THR A 197 15.84 -17.58 -12.80
C THR A 197 14.98 -18.62 -12.07
N ALA A 198 14.33 -19.50 -12.82
CA ALA A 198 13.61 -20.62 -12.22
C ALA A 198 14.54 -21.52 -11.37
N ALA A 199 15.80 -21.67 -11.79
CA ALA A 199 16.81 -22.42 -11.04
C ALA A 199 17.20 -21.72 -9.72
N ASP A 200 17.34 -20.40 -9.72
CA ASP A 200 17.60 -19.63 -8.49
C ASP A 200 16.45 -19.84 -7.50
N ILE A 201 15.21 -19.71 -7.98
CA ILE A 201 14.00 -19.92 -7.17
C ILE A 201 13.94 -21.34 -6.63
N GLU A 202 14.31 -22.35 -7.42
CA GLU A 202 14.31 -23.75 -6.98
C GLU A 202 15.34 -24.02 -5.88
N ARG A 203 16.52 -23.38 -5.94
CA ARG A 203 17.60 -23.56 -4.95
C ARG A 203 17.39 -22.77 -3.66
N SER A 204 16.74 -21.60 -3.73
CA SER A 204 16.52 -20.76 -2.55
C SER A 204 15.35 -21.23 -1.67
N THR A 205 15.45 -20.93 -0.38
CA THR A 205 14.35 -21.04 0.58
C THR A 205 13.35 -19.87 0.40
N PRO A 206 12.08 -20.02 0.81
CA PRO A 206 11.12 -18.92 0.82
C PRO A 206 11.62 -17.67 1.58
N GLU A 207 12.33 -17.88 2.68
CA GLU A 207 12.87 -16.82 3.54
C GLU A 207 13.98 -16.04 2.83
N GLU A 208 14.91 -16.72 2.17
CA GLU A 208 15.94 -16.09 1.34
C GLU A 208 15.33 -15.31 0.19
N LEU A 209 14.32 -15.87 -0.48
CA LEU A 209 13.59 -15.18 -1.55
C LEU A 209 12.98 -13.88 -1.02
N ASN A 210 12.25 -13.91 0.10
CA ASN A 210 11.68 -12.69 0.67
C ASN A 210 12.76 -11.64 1.03
N ARG A 211 13.94 -12.07 1.51
CA ARG A 211 15.07 -11.16 1.76
C ARG A 211 15.54 -10.49 0.46
N ILE A 212 15.75 -11.27 -0.60
CA ILE A 212 16.12 -10.76 -1.93
C ILE A 212 15.05 -9.76 -2.42
N LEU A 213 13.77 -10.09 -2.26
CA LEU A 213 12.67 -9.18 -2.64
C LEU A 213 12.77 -7.85 -1.90
N TYR A 214 12.93 -7.88 -0.57
CA TYR A 214 13.00 -6.66 0.23
C TYR A 214 14.21 -5.80 -0.15
N GLU A 215 15.40 -6.41 -0.23
CA GLU A 215 16.64 -5.73 -0.60
C GLU A 215 16.56 -5.07 -1.99
N HIS A 216 15.93 -5.76 -2.95
CA HIS A 216 15.87 -5.25 -4.31
C HIS A 216 14.64 -4.39 -4.62
N LEU A 217 13.59 -4.41 -3.82
CA LEU A 217 12.40 -3.59 -4.03
C LEU A 217 12.38 -2.35 -3.14
N ASP A 218 13.12 -2.32 -2.03
CA ASP A 218 13.18 -1.11 -1.21
C ASP A 218 13.80 0.06 -2.00
N ALA A 219 13.00 1.11 -2.15
CA ALA A 219 13.35 2.35 -2.83
C ALA A 219 13.27 3.54 -1.87
N ASN A 220 13.57 3.28 -0.59
CA ASN A 220 13.56 4.28 0.46
C ASN A 220 14.40 5.51 0.05
N PRO A 221 13.77 6.70 -0.13
CA PRO A 221 14.47 7.90 -0.57
C PRO A 221 15.44 8.45 0.49
N TYR A 222 15.46 7.85 1.68
CA TYR A 222 16.26 8.24 2.82
C TYR A 222 17.36 7.23 3.20
N ALA A 223 17.50 6.11 2.48
CA ALA A 223 18.45 5.03 2.82
C ALA A 223 19.93 5.33 2.47
N GLY A 224 20.21 6.45 1.80
CA GLY A 224 21.57 6.87 1.45
C GLY A 224 22.32 7.56 2.60
N LYS A 225 23.66 7.50 2.59
CA LYS A 225 24.51 8.28 3.51
C LYS A 225 24.35 9.79 3.30
N GLU A 226 24.12 10.20 2.05
CA GLU A 226 23.90 11.58 1.67
C GLU A 226 22.41 11.89 1.52
N ARG A 227 22.03 13.12 1.87
CA ARG A 227 20.65 13.59 1.70
C ARG A 227 20.33 13.79 0.22
N ASN A 228 19.09 13.48 -0.15
CA ASN A 228 18.56 13.80 -1.48
C ASN A 228 18.68 15.31 -1.76
N THR A 229 19.36 15.65 -2.86
CA THR A 229 19.54 17.03 -3.32
C THR A 229 18.51 17.45 -4.36
N ILE A 230 17.74 16.49 -4.90
CA ILE A 230 16.76 16.72 -5.98
C ILE A 230 15.50 17.36 -5.41
N ASN A 231 15.07 18.44 -6.05
CA ASN A 231 13.80 19.10 -5.76
C ASN A 231 12.63 18.39 -6.43
N TYR A 232 11.57 18.18 -5.66
CA TYR A 232 10.26 17.71 -6.11
C TYR A 232 9.30 18.90 -6.06
N LEU A 233 9.18 19.59 -7.18
CA LEU A 233 8.49 20.87 -7.29
C LEU A 233 6.97 20.68 -7.25
N GLY A 234 6.32 21.45 -6.38
CA GLY A 234 4.87 21.44 -6.25
C GLY A 234 4.39 22.61 -5.40
N ARG A 235 3.18 22.46 -4.85
CA ARG A 235 2.60 23.40 -3.88
C ARG A 235 2.19 22.61 -2.65
N ASN A 236 2.07 23.31 -1.52
CA ASN A 236 1.54 22.78 -0.28
C ASN A 236 2.29 21.52 0.20
N TYR A 237 3.60 21.65 0.39
CA TYR A 237 4.50 20.54 0.70
C TYR A 237 4.09 19.72 1.91
N ALA A 238 3.71 20.32 3.04
CA ALA A 238 3.31 19.61 4.25
C ALA A 238 1.81 19.28 4.31
N GLN A 239 1.00 19.86 3.42
CA GLN A 239 -0.45 19.77 3.53
C GLN A 239 -0.93 18.31 3.49
N TYR A 240 -1.80 17.98 4.45
CA TYR A 240 -2.34 16.67 4.78
C TYR A 240 -1.39 15.68 5.46
N LEU A 241 -0.24 16.11 5.99
CA LEU A 241 0.61 15.23 6.81
C LEU A 241 -0.12 14.65 8.04
N GLU A 242 -1.15 15.32 8.56
CA GLU A 242 -2.03 14.80 9.62
C GLU A 242 -2.82 13.54 9.23
N ARG A 243 -2.79 13.12 7.95
CA ARG A 243 -3.30 11.81 7.53
C ARG A 243 -2.43 10.64 7.99
N ILE A 244 -1.15 10.88 8.24
CA ILE A 244 -0.20 9.88 8.74
C ILE A 244 0.43 10.29 10.07
N PHE A 245 0.25 11.54 10.52
CA PHE A 245 0.67 12.00 11.84
C PHE A 245 -0.54 12.25 12.73
N TRP A 246 -0.65 11.46 13.80
CA TRP A 246 -1.77 11.48 14.74
C TRP A 246 -1.37 11.79 16.19
N LYS A 247 -0.08 11.74 16.57
CA LYS A 247 0.38 12.06 17.93
C LYS A 247 1.37 13.23 17.89
N CYS A 248 1.17 14.25 18.72
CA CYS A 248 2.10 15.38 18.80
C CYS A 248 3.32 15.05 19.69
N PRO A 249 4.57 15.28 19.25
CA PRO A 249 5.77 14.97 20.04
C PRO A 249 6.07 15.98 21.15
N SER A 250 5.30 17.07 21.23
CA SER A 250 5.44 18.11 22.25
C SER A 250 4.48 17.89 23.41
N CYS A 251 3.17 17.80 23.13
CA CYS A 251 2.14 17.65 24.18
C CYS A 251 1.57 16.23 24.29
N LEU A 252 2.03 15.27 23.48
CA LEU A 252 1.59 13.87 23.44
C LEU A 252 0.11 13.63 23.10
N ARG A 253 -0.69 14.69 22.92
CA ARG A 253 -2.11 14.58 22.54
C ARG A 253 -2.28 13.93 21.18
N LEU A 254 -3.20 12.99 21.10
CA LEU A 254 -3.69 12.40 19.86
C LEU A 254 -4.58 13.39 19.10
N GLN A 255 -4.68 13.25 17.78
CA GLN A 255 -5.52 14.05 16.88
C GLN A 255 -5.29 15.58 16.95
N SER A 256 -4.10 15.99 17.38
CA SER A 256 -3.80 17.40 17.67
C SER A 256 -2.98 18.08 16.57
N LEU A 257 -2.48 17.32 15.60
CA LEU A 257 -1.66 17.82 14.49
C LEU A 257 -2.53 18.27 13.33
N LYS A 258 -2.12 19.38 12.72
CA LYS A 258 -2.68 19.94 11.48
C LYS A 258 -1.54 20.30 10.54
N SER A 259 -1.84 20.51 9.27
CA SER A 259 -0.86 21.05 8.34
C SER A 259 -1.48 22.03 7.38
N GLU A 260 -0.66 22.97 6.93
CA GLU A 260 -1.01 23.98 5.96
C GLU A 260 0.23 24.37 5.17
N LYS A 261 0.09 24.53 3.85
CA LYS A 261 1.20 24.83 2.94
C LYS A 261 2.37 23.87 3.17
N ASP A 262 3.49 24.38 3.66
CA ASP A 262 4.75 23.70 3.95
C ASP A 262 4.96 23.43 5.45
N ILE A 263 4.00 23.72 6.33
CA ILE A 263 4.14 23.55 7.78
C ILE A 263 3.18 22.48 8.33
N VAL A 264 3.68 21.59 9.18
CA VAL A 264 2.88 20.76 10.08
C VAL A 264 3.01 21.30 11.50
N PHE A 265 1.91 21.43 12.24
CA PHE A 265 1.88 22.12 13.53
C PHE A 265 0.84 21.56 14.52
N CYS A 266 0.97 21.95 15.78
CA CYS A 266 0.01 21.68 16.86
C CYS A 266 -0.30 22.96 17.63
N ASN A 267 -1.50 23.06 18.22
CA ASN A 267 -1.89 24.18 19.08
C ASN A 267 -1.02 24.36 20.34
N CYS A 268 -0.21 23.36 20.71
CA CYS A 268 0.76 23.49 21.82
C CYS A 268 2.05 24.24 21.41
N GLY A 269 2.17 24.69 20.16
CA GLY A 269 3.33 25.39 19.63
C GLY A 269 4.37 24.50 18.93
N PHE A 270 4.11 23.20 18.77
CA PHE A 270 4.92 22.35 17.89
C PHE A 270 4.76 22.78 16.44
N ARG A 271 5.86 22.86 15.68
CA ARG A 271 5.87 23.14 14.25
C ARG A 271 7.11 22.56 13.56
N LEU A 272 6.93 22.08 12.32
CA LEU A 272 8.00 21.66 11.40
C LEU A 272 7.67 22.11 9.99
N ARG A 273 8.68 22.54 9.23
CA ARG A 273 8.54 22.87 7.81
C ARG A 273 8.98 21.68 6.97
N TYR A 274 8.25 21.31 5.93
CA TYR A 274 8.58 20.25 4.99
C TYR A 274 8.98 20.86 3.64
N ASN A 275 10.21 20.61 3.20
CA ASN A 275 10.77 21.25 2.01
C ASN A 275 10.64 20.40 0.74
N ALA A 276 10.99 21.00 -0.41
CA ALA A 276 10.88 20.38 -1.73
C ALA A 276 11.79 19.16 -1.94
N ARG A 277 12.78 18.93 -1.06
CA ARG A 277 13.68 17.77 -1.15
C ARG A 277 13.19 16.57 -0.35
N GLY A 278 12.09 16.73 0.39
CA GLY A 278 11.46 15.67 1.16
C GLY A 278 11.91 15.56 2.61
N TYR A 279 12.48 16.63 3.16
CA TYR A 279 12.98 16.69 4.54
C TYR A 279 12.24 17.72 5.37
N PHE A 280 12.25 17.52 6.69
CA PHE A 280 11.82 18.53 7.65
C PHE A 280 12.98 19.47 8.00
N GLU A 281 12.62 20.72 8.24
CA GLU A 281 13.49 21.79 8.71
C GLU A 281 12.76 22.61 9.77
N ALA A 282 13.53 23.44 10.49
CA ALA A 282 12.98 24.29 11.51
C ALA A 282 11.98 25.28 10.89
N ALA A 283 10.75 25.32 11.40
CA ALA A 283 9.74 26.25 10.88
C ALA A 283 10.02 27.71 11.28
N GLY A 284 10.84 27.92 12.30
CA GLY A 284 11.35 29.21 12.74
C GLY A 284 12.68 29.08 13.48
N ASN A 285 13.11 30.15 14.15
CA ASN A 285 14.48 30.27 14.68
C ASN A 285 14.61 29.87 16.17
N THR A 286 13.58 29.30 16.79
CA THR A 286 13.66 28.94 18.22
C THR A 286 14.46 27.66 18.42
N ALA A 287 15.10 27.51 19.59
CA ALA A 287 15.80 26.27 19.96
C ALA A 287 14.86 25.05 19.90
N ARG A 288 13.58 25.24 20.20
CA ARG A 288 12.54 24.20 20.12
C ARG A 288 12.28 23.76 18.67
N ASP A 289 12.23 24.70 17.72
CA ASP A 289 12.05 24.37 16.31
C ASP A 289 13.25 23.60 15.76
N GLN A 290 14.47 24.01 16.12
CA GLN A 290 15.70 23.33 15.72
C GLN A 290 15.77 21.91 16.30
N PHE A 291 15.43 21.76 17.59
CA PHE A 291 15.37 20.45 18.22
C PHE A 291 14.44 19.49 17.48
N TYR A 292 13.24 19.92 17.08
CA TYR A 292 12.33 19.05 16.35
C TYR A 292 12.82 18.72 14.94
N ALA A 293 13.46 19.65 14.24
CA ALA A 293 14.01 19.40 12.91
C ALA A 293 15.16 18.38 12.95
N ILE A 294 15.99 18.42 14.00
CA ILE A 294 17.06 17.45 14.24
C ILE A 294 16.47 16.09 14.64
N ARG A 295 15.47 16.08 15.53
CA ARG A 295 14.83 14.85 16.02
C ARG A 295 14.05 14.13 14.92
N PHE A 296 13.40 14.87 14.03
CA PHE A 296 12.55 14.33 12.97
C PHE A 296 12.97 14.91 11.62
N PRO A 297 14.10 14.44 11.03
CA PRO A 297 14.60 15.00 9.77
C PRO A 297 13.72 14.66 8.55
N GLN A 298 12.85 13.66 8.64
CA GLN A 298 12.06 13.16 7.52
C GLN A 298 10.74 12.55 7.98
N VAL A 299 9.84 12.26 7.03
CA VAL A 299 8.50 11.73 7.34
C VAL A 299 8.59 10.40 8.09
N ASP A 300 9.49 9.52 7.66
CA ASP A 300 9.66 8.21 8.28
C ASP A 300 10.12 8.27 9.73
N SER A 301 11.07 9.15 10.09
CA SER A 301 11.52 9.23 11.49
C SER A 301 10.42 9.69 12.45
N PHE A 302 9.54 10.59 12.01
CA PHE A 302 8.34 10.96 12.76
C PHE A 302 7.35 9.79 12.82
N TYR A 303 7.10 9.12 11.69
CA TYR A 303 6.17 8.01 11.62
C TYR A 303 6.57 6.85 12.54
N GLN A 304 7.84 6.41 12.48
CA GLN A 304 8.38 5.37 13.35
C GLN A 304 8.34 5.75 14.83
N TRP A 305 8.59 7.02 15.17
CA TRP A 305 8.44 7.49 16.55
C TRP A 305 7.00 7.28 17.06
N GLN A 306 5.98 7.61 16.27
CA GLN A 306 4.58 7.38 16.66
C GLN A 306 4.26 5.90 16.84
N LEU A 307 4.77 5.02 15.97
CA LEU A 307 4.57 3.57 16.11
C LEU A 307 5.22 3.03 17.39
N ASN A 308 6.42 3.53 17.73
CA ASN A 308 7.08 3.16 18.98
C ASN A 308 6.35 3.70 20.21
N GLU A 309 5.75 4.88 20.12
CA GLU A 309 4.88 5.41 21.17
C GLU A 309 3.61 4.57 21.35
N LEU A 310 2.99 4.08 20.27
CA LEU A 310 1.84 3.18 20.37
C LEU A 310 2.16 1.92 21.18
N LYS A 311 3.34 1.33 20.99
CA LYS A 311 3.78 0.16 21.79
C LYS A 311 3.81 0.46 23.28
N LYS A 312 4.22 1.68 23.65
CA LYS A 312 4.26 2.13 25.05
C LYS A 312 2.89 2.54 25.58
N ASP A 313 2.02 3.11 24.74
CA ASP A 313 0.69 3.57 25.13
C ASP A 313 -0.29 2.40 25.30
N PHE A 314 -0.06 1.31 24.54
CA PHE A 314 -0.91 0.13 24.49
C PHE A 314 -0.08 -1.14 24.77
N SER A 315 0.66 -1.12 25.89
CA SER A 315 1.24 -2.34 26.47
C SER A 315 0.15 -3.17 27.16
N THR A 316 0.42 -4.44 27.43
CA THR A 316 -0.51 -5.35 28.13
C THR A 316 -1.02 -4.76 29.45
N GLU A 317 -0.14 -4.16 30.26
CA GLU A 317 -0.47 -3.58 31.56
C GLU A 317 -1.35 -2.34 31.42
N LYS A 318 -1.03 -1.47 30.45
CA LYS A 318 -1.85 -0.28 30.18
C LYS A 318 -3.22 -0.65 29.63
N LEU A 319 -3.29 -1.61 28.71
CA LEU A 319 -4.57 -2.08 28.18
C LEU A 319 -5.47 -2.68 29.26
N ALA A 320 -4.91 -3.46 30.18
CA ALA A 320 -5.66 -4.06 31.29
C ALA A 320 -6.26 -3.01 32.26
N SER A 321 -5.64 -1.83 32.36
CA SER A 321 -6.09 -0.73 33.22
C SER A 321 -6.97 0.30 32.51
N MET A 322 -7.21 0.16 31.21
CA MET A 322 -8.03 1.11 30.45
C MET A 322 -9.53 0.95 30.74
N ASN A 323 -10.23 2.09 30.82
CA ASN A 323 -11.68 2.11 30.96
C ASN A 323 -12.38 1.76 29.64
N LEU A 324 -13.06 0.61 29.59
CA LEU A 324 -13.79 0.12 28.41
C LEU A 324 -14.96 1.03 27.99
N ARG A 325 -15.42 1.93 28.86
CA ARG A 325 -16.48 2.92 28.57
C ARG A 325 -15.94 4.23 28.00
N GLN A 326 -14.63 4.43 27.98
CA GLN A 326 -13.99 5.62 27.44
C GLN A 326 -13.34 5.32 26.09
N SER A 327 -13.66 6.13 25.08
CA SER A 327 -12.97 6.05 23.79
C SER A 327 -11.53 6.53 23.92
N ILE A 328 -10.61 5.82 23.27
CA ILE A 328 -9.22 6.23 23.09
C ILE A 328 -9.16 7.50 22.23
N PHE A 329 -9.91 7.51 21.12
CA PHE A 329 -10.11 8.67 20.26
C PHE A 329 -11.36 8.53 19.40
N THR A 330 -11.87 9.67 18.93
CA THR A 330 -13.10 9.76 18.13
C THR A 330 -12.93 10.76 17.00
N ASP A 331 -13.34 10.39 15.77
CA ASP A 331 -13.57 11.34 14.69
C ASP A 331 -15.06 11.55 14.48
N ASN A 332 -15.46 12.82 14.38
CA ASN A 332 -16.82 13.23 14.07
C ASN A 332 -16.99 13.49 12.57
N GLU A 333 -18.24 13.58 12.11
CA GLU A 333 -18.59 13.81 10.69
C GLU A 333 -18.05 12.71 9.75
N GLU A 334 -17.92 11.49 10.28
CA GLU A 334 -17.53 10.31 9.51
C GLU A 334 -18.71 9.78 8.71
N THR A 335 -18.44 9.47 7.45
CA THR A 335 -19.38 8.75 6.59
C THR A 335 -19.04 7.27 6.61
N LEU A 336 -19.97 6.43 7.05
CA LEU A 336 -19.84 4.97 6.98
C LEU A 336 -20.61 4.43 5.79
N VAL A 337 -19.92 3.65 4.96
CA VAL A 337 -20.50 2.95 3.81
C VAL A 337 -20.37 1.45 4.05
N LEU A 338 -21.50 0.76 3.89
CA LEU A 338 -21.57 -0.70 3.94
C LEU A 338 -21.61 -1.23 2.52
N THR A 339 -20.70 -2.14 2.20
CA THR A 339 -20.61 -2.73 0.86
C THR A 339 -20.77 -4.24 0.94
N SER A 340 -21.88 -4.76 0.39
CA SER A 340 -21.99 -6.17 0.02
C SER A 340 -21.24 -6.41 -1.30
N LYS A 341 -20.54 -7.53 -1.44
CA LYS A 341 -19.80 -7.88 -2.66
C LYS A 341 -20.65 -7.62 -3.92
N ALA A 342 -20.08 -6.89 -4.88
CA ALA A 342 -20.58 -6.71 -6.25
C ALA A 342 -21.89 -5.94 -6.51
N ARG A 343 -22.48 -5.20 -5.56
CA ARG A 343 -23.62 -4.27 -5.85
C ARG A 343 -23.47 -2.90 -5.19
N LYS A 344 -24.01 -1.87 -5.88
CA LYS A 344 -24.06 -0.43 -5.53
C LYS A 344 -24.16 -0.21 -4.01
N ASN A 345 -23.35 0.71 -3.47
CA ASN A 345 -23.34 1.14 -2.06
C ASN A 345 -24.75 1.21 -1.47
N GLN A 346 -25.05 0.37 -0.47
CA GLN A 346 -26.43 0.16 -0.02
C GLN A 346 -26.80 0.91 1.26
N LYS A 347 -25.85 1.49 2.00
CA LYS A 347 -26.18 2.41 3.10
C LYS A 347 -25.05 3.39 3.35
N VAL A 348 -25.39 4.67 3.40
CA VAL A 348 -24.48 5.77 3.74
C VAL A 348 -25.01 6.38 5.02
N LEU A 349 -24.27 6.22 6.11
CA LEU A 349 -24.59 6.84 7.39
C LEU A 349 -23.63 8.00 7.63
N LYS A 350 -24.05 8.98 8.43
CA LYS A 350 -23.20 10.09 8.89
C LYS A 350 -23.22 10.11 10.41
N GLY A 351 -22.05 10.26 11.03
CA GLY A 351 -21.93 10.05 12.45
C GLY A 351 -20.51 10.22 12.97
N SER A 352 -20.21 9.56 14.08
CA SER A 352 -18.88 9.53 14.68
C SER A 352 -18.32 8.12 14.70
N LEU A 353 -17.03 7.99 14.45
CA LEU A 353 -16.28 6.75 14.61
C LEU A 353 -15.38 6.88 15.84
N ALA A 354 -15.51 5.98 16.79
CA ALA A 354 -14.76 5.97 18.04
C ALA A 354 -14.04 4.64 18.24
N LEU A 355 -12.76 4.69 18.61
CA LEU A 355 -12.01 3.51 19.01
C LEU A 355 -12.03 3.38 20.54
N TYR A 356 -12.46 2.23 21.03
CA TYR A 356 -12.39 1.81 22.42
C TYR A 356 -11.31 0.72 22.57
N PRO A 357 -10.90 0.38 23.81
CA PRO A 357 -9.87 -0.65 24.03
C PRO A 357 -10.23 -2.02 23.43
N ASP A 358 -11.52 -2.36 23.32
CA ASP A 358 -12.01 -3.67 22.91
C ASP A 358 -12.85 -3.66 21.62
N ARG A 359 -13.25 -2.49 21.13
CA ARG A 359 -14.15 -2.36 19.96
C ARG A 359 -13.98 -1.03 19.21
N LEU A 360 -14.40 -1.03 17.95
CA LEU A 360 -14.67 0.17 17.17
C LEU A 360 -16.19 0.42 17.22
N GLU A 361 -16.62 1.64 17.52
CA GLU A 361 -18.03 2.01 17.51
C GLU A 361 -18.29 3.10 16.47
N TYR A 362 -19.39 2.94 15.73
CA TYR A 362 -19.94 3.97 14.87
C TYR A 362 -21.32 4.37 15.38
N LEU A 363 -21.52 5.67 15.60
CA LEU A 363 -22.78 6.22 16.10
C LEU A 363 -23.32 7.23 15.09
N ASP A 364 -24.52 6.97 14.56
CA ASP A 364 -25.30 7.97 13.82
C ASP A 364 -26.24 8.69 14.80
N PRO A 365 -26.00 9.98 15.10
CA PRO A 365 -26.80 10.72 16.06
C PRO A 365 -28.23 11.01 15.57
N HIS A 366 -28.51 10.95 14.26
CA HIS A 366 -29.85 11.22 13.73
C HIS A 366 -30.75 9.99 13.81
N SER A 367 -30.24 8.81 13.45
CA SER A 367 -31.03 7.59 13.50
C SER A 367 -30.95 6.85 14.84
N GLY A 368 -30.01 7.24 15.72
CA GLY A 368 -29.68 6.52 16.96
C GLY A 368 -29.00 5.17 16.70
N VAL A 369 -28.71 4.83 15.44
CA VAL A 369 -28.08 3.56 15.08
C VAL A 369 -26.64 3.56 15.57
N CYS A 370 -26.30 2.51 16.33
CA CYS A 370 -24.95 2.26 16.84
C CYS A 370 -24.44 0.93 16.30
N PHE A 371 -23.38 0.95 15.51
CA PHE A 371 -22.63 -0.25 15.14
C PHE A 371 -21.47 -0.45 16.10
N ARG A 372 -21.32 -1.68 16.60
CA ARG A 372 -20.20 -2.07 17.46
C ARG A 372 -19.44 -3.19 16.80
N PHE A 373 -18.15 -2.99 16.58
CA PHE A 373 -17.24 -3.93 15.93
C PHE A 373 -16.17 -4.35 16.95
N PRO A 374 -16.32 -5.51 17.63
CA PRO A 374 -15.29 -6.01 18.52
C PRO A 374 -13.97 -6.19 17.77
N LEU A 375 -12.85 -5.73 18.35
CA LEU A 375 -11.55 -5.76 17.65
C LEU A 375 -11.11 -7.18 17.31
N ALA A 376 -11.51 -8.17 18.12
CA ALA A 376 -11.28 -9.59 17.86
C ALA A 376 -11.95 -10.09 16.57
N GLN A 377 -13.04 -9.45 16.15
CA GLN A 377 -13.82 -9.84 14.96
C GLN A 377 -13.38 -9.08 13.69
N ILE A 378 -12.60 -8.00 13.83
CA ILE A 378 -12.01 -7.29 12.69
C ILE A 378 -10.81 -8.08 12.20
N PHE A 379 -10.93 -8.79 11.08
CA PHE A 379 -9.85 -9.65 10.55
C PHE A 379 -9.05 -9.02 9.41
N ASP A 380 -9.62 -8.01 8.74
CA ASP A 380 -8.96 -7.26 7.67
C ASP A 380 -9.17 -5.76 7.93
N ILE A 381 -8.12 -4.97 7.79
CA ILE A 381 -8.13 -3.53 8.02
C ILE A 381 -7.04 -2.85 7.19
N ASP A 382 -7.43 -1.90 6.35
CA ASP A 382 -6.53 -1.19 5.43
C ASP A 382 -6.95 0.29 5.27
N CYS A 383 -6.04 1.09 4.75
CA CYS A 383 -6.32 2.43 4.26
C CYS A 383 -6.55 2.35 2.74
N ILE A 384 -7.65 2.92 2.26
CA ILE A 384 -7.92 3.11 0.83
C ILE A 384 -7.70 4.57 0.47
N GLY A 385 -6.98 4.80 -0.63
CA GLY A 385 -6.58 6.14 -1.01
C GLY A 385 -5.75 6.80 0.12
N PRO A 386 -6.01 8.09 0.42
CA PRO A 386 -5.21 8.82 1.40
C PRO A 386 -5.69 8.71 2.86
N GLN A 387 -6.98 8.41 3.10
CA GLN A 387 -7.54 8.42 4.47
C GLN A 387 -8.83 7.61 4.68
N ARG A 388 -9.28 6.81 3.71
CA ARG A 388 -10.48 6.00 3.89
C ARG A 388 -10.09 4.75 4.68
N LEU A 389 -10.71 4.53 5.83
CA LEU A 389 -10.53 3.31 6.61
C LEU A 389 -11.44 2.23 6.04
N GLN A 390 -10.89 1.11 5.60
CA GLN A 390 -11.65 -0.07 5.22
C GLN A 390 -11.39 -1.18 6.25
N PHE A 391 -12.44 -1.88 6.67
CA PHE A 391 -12.30 -3.06 7.52
C PHE A 391 -13.41 -4.08 7.25
N THR A 392 -13.16 -5.33 7.59
CA THR A 392 -14.13 -6.43 7.44
C THR A 392 -14.43 -7.06 8.80
N ASP A 393 -15.70 -7.25 9.10
CA ASP A 393 -16.17 -7.94 10.30
C ASP A 393 -16.40 -9.43 10.01
N ALA A 394 -15.81 -10.31 10.82
CA ALA A 394 -15.94 -11.75 10.65
C ALA A 394 -17.39 -12.26 10.83
N ARG A 395 -18.21 -11.54 11.59
CA ARG A 395 -19.58 -11.97 11.95
C ARG A 395 -20.55 -11.90 10.77
N ASP A 396 -20.40 -10.90 9.91
CA ASP A 396 -21.28 -10.68 8.75
C ASP A 396 -20.55 -10.77 7.40
N GLN A 397 -19.21 -10.82 7.42
CA GLN A 397 -18.34 -10.85 6.24
C GLN A 397 -18.55 -9.64 5.31
N LEU A 398 -19.09 -8.53 5.83
CA LEU A 398 -19.31 -7.29 5.10
C LEU A 398 -18.08 -6.38 5.19
N VAL A 399 -17.88 -5.61 4.12
CA VAL A 399 -16.81 -4.61 4.04
C VAL A 399 -17.37 -3.25 4.40
N TYR A 400 -16.79 -2.66 5.44
CA TYR A 400 -17.11 -1.35 5.97
C TYR A 400 -16.07 -0.34 5.53
N GLU A 401 -16.51 0.82 5.04
CA GLU A 401 -15.64 1.93 4.66
C GLU A 401 -16.04 3.19 5.42
N SER A 402 -15.15 3.71 6.28
CA SER A 402 -15.32 5.00 6.95
C SER A 402 -14.42 6.05 6.32
N TYR A 403 -14.97 7.20 5.97
CA TYR A 403 -14.19 8.34 5.50
C TYR A 403 -14.74 9.69 5.96
N ASN A 404 -13.84 10.66 6.03
CA ASN A 404 -14.14 12.05 6.31
C ASN A 404 -13.83 12.95 5.10
N LYS A 405 -14.53 14.08 4.97
CA LYS A 405 -14.15 15.14 4.02
C LYS A 405 -12.95 15.94 4.53
N LYS A 406 -12.88 16.16 5.85
CA LYS A 406 -11.76 16.83 6.52
C LYS A 406 -10.55 15.87 6.60
N PRO A 407 -9.32 16.39 6.61
CA PRO A 407 -8.14 15.55 6.80
C PRO A 407 -8.16 14.86 8.17
N ARG A 408 -7.98 13.55 8.19
CA ARG A 408 -7.79 12.77 9.41
C ARG A 408 -6.95 11.54 9.14
N SER A 409 -6.28 11.02 10.17
CA SER A 409 -5.51 9.79 10.03
C SER A 409 -6.41 8.56 10.08
N ALA A 410 -6.37 7.73 9.03
CA ALA A 410 -6.85 6.34 9.09
C ALA A 410 -5.84 5.43 9.79
N TYR A 411 -4.55 5.74 9.63
CA TYR A 411 -3.46 4.97 10.21
C TYR A 411 -3.49 4.92 11.72
N LYS A 412 -4.00 5.96 12.40
CA LYS A 412 -4.21 5.89 13.85
C LYS A 412 -5.14 4.75 14.25
N TYR A 413 -6.21 4.46 13.50
CA TYR A 413 -7.06 3.30 13.80
C TYR A 413 -6.34 2.01 13.46
N ILE A 414 -5.77 1.93 12.25
CA ILE A 414 -5.11 0.72 11.73
C ILE A 414 -3.99 0.27 12.68
N GLU A 415 -3.07 1.18 13.00
CA GLU A 415 -1.88 0.87 13.79
C GLU A 415 -2.22 0.67 15.28
N THR A 416 -3.18 1.42 15.83
CA THR A 416 -3.66 1.18 17.21
C THR A 416 -4.34 -0.18 17.32
N ILE A 417 -5.23 -0.54 16.38
CA ILE A 417 -5.91 -1.85 16.39
C ILE A 417 -4.91 -2.99 16.22
N LYS A 418 -3.94 -2.87 15.29
CA LYS A 418 -2.86 -3.86 15.13
C LYS A 418 -2.07 -4.02 16.43
N GLN A 419 -1.71 -2.92 17.09
CA GLN A 419 -0.97 -2.95 18.35
C GLN A 419 -1.78 -3.59 19.47
N ILE A 420 -3.05 -3.24 19.64
CA ILE A 420 -3.93 -3.86 20.64
C ILE A 420 -4.04 -5.37 20.39
N LYS A 421 -4.28 -5.77 19.14
CA LYS A 421 -4.40 -7.19 18.76
C LYS A 421 -3.11 -7.97 18.96
N SER A 422 -1.94 -7.36 18.77
CA SER A 422 -0.66 -8.04 18.96
C SER A 422 -0.44 -8.46 20.42
N GLN A 423 -0.93 -7.66 21.39
CA GLN A 423 -0.82 -7.97 22.82
C GLN A 423 -1.68 -9.18 23.23
N PHE A 424 -2.84 -9.36 22.60
CA PHE A 424 -3.71 -10.52 22.83
C PHE A 424 -3.20 -11.83 22.20
N LEU A 425 -2.35 -11.73 21.18
CA LEU A 425 -1.73 -12.90 20.55
C LEU A 425 -0.45 -13.34 21.26
N SER A 426 0.26 -12.43 21.93
CA SER A 426 1.46 -12.73 22.72
C SER A 426 1.17 -13.25 24.13
N SER A 427 -0.07 -13.14 24.61
CA SER A 427 -0.52 -13.67 25.91
C SER A 427 -1.11 -15.09 25.83
N ARG A 428 -1.07 -15.70 24.64
CA ARG A 428 -1.38 -17.11 24.38
C ARG A 428 -0.12 -17.80 23.91
#